data_AF-A0A3B0KPQ2-F1
#
_entry.id   AF-A0A3B0KPQ2-F1
#
_cell.length_a   1.000
_cell.length_b   1.000
_cell.length_c   1.000
_cell.angle_alpha   90.00
_cell.angle_beta   90.00
_cell.angle_gamma   90.00
#
_symmetry.space_group_name_H-M   'P 1'
#
loop_
_entity.id
_entity.type
_entity.pdbx_description
1 polymer ?
#
loop_
_entity_poly.entity_id
_entity_poly.type
_entity_poly.pdbx_seq_one_letter_code
_entity_poly.pdbx_strand_id
1 'polypeptide(L)'
;MRDTSEDSCCLPFKQEFQRSKFSLHHDDPGVFCRSQWQRGDRNILWLLYRWIWAGFFAGGVIGSLVSSFNDGKWFIYLTDWGFTLCFYVCTYGAVVATIYFFKPSYFAPGSVALKIYWLSHYTTVVIAMMITLVFWAALYPSMPEMGADLYNLWAHAFNSIFMIVDCFMVAFPTHIMHFVYPFAAGITYGIFSLIYFWSGGVDFMGNRYIYFILDWERPGLAIGTVFGCVVLVSCFCILVFGFYRLRTCIYNRCSGQKQLEIPSTRASTETVQVA
;
A
#
# COMPACT_ATOMS: atom_id res chain seq x y z
N MET A 1 -1.95 33.80 17.27
CA MET A 1 -1.33 33.39 15.99
C MET A 1 -0.38 32.26 16.32
N ARG A 2 -0.68 31.04 15.87
CA ARG A 2 0.14 29.87 16.15
C ARG A 2 1.20 29.82 15.04
N ASP A 3 2.46 29.90 15.44
CA ASP A 3 3.62 29.89 14.54
C ASP A 3 3.60 28.60 13.71
N THR A 4 3.36 28.71 12.40
CA THR A 4 3.25 27.59 11.47
C THR A 4 4.62 27.06 11.03
N SER A 5 5.71 27.55 11.62
CA SER A 5 7.08 27.18 11.28
C SER A 5 7.59 25.93 12.03
N GLU A 6 6.87 25.43 13.03
CA GLU A 6 7.28 24.28 13.85
C GLU A 6 6.20 23.18 13.95
N ASP A 7 5.66 22.71 12.82
CA ASP A 7 5.03 21.39 12.81
C ASP A 7 6.12 20.33 13.01
N SER A 8 6.43 20.07 14.28
CA SER A 8 7.36 19.04 14.71
C SER A 8 7.07 17.72 13.98
N CYS A 9 8.10 17.06 13.46
CA CYS A 9 7.98 15.71 12.89
C CYS A 9 7.35 14.72 13.89
N CYS A 10 7.30 15.07 15.19
CA CYS A 10 6.70 14.33 16.28
C CYS A 10 5.34 14.95 16.70
N LEU A 11 4.27 14.70 15.93
CA LEU A 11 2.91 14.90 16.46
C LEU A 11 2.62 13.78 17.47
N PRO A 12 1.87 14.06 18.56
CA PRO A 12 1.57 13.04 19.56
C PRO A 12 0.78 11.87 18.95
N PHE A 13 1.31 10.64 19.07
CA PHE A 13 0.66 9.40 18.62
C PHE A 13 -0.80 9.27 19.08
N LYS A 14 -1.12 9.80 20.27
CA LYS A 14 -2.47 9.88 20.84
C LYS A 14 -3.50 10.59 19.93
N GLN A 15 -3.07 11.56 19.12
CA GLN A 15 -3.97 12.29 18.22
C GLN A 15 -4.47 11.42 17.06
N GLU A 16 -3.78 10.33 16.74
CA GLU A 16 -4.25 9.41 15.70
C GLU A 16 -5.44 8.56 16.15
N PHE A 17 -5.66 8.37 17.45
CA PHE A 17 -6.76 7.55 17.98
C PHE A 17 -8.10 8.30 18.13
N GLN A 18 -8.27 9.40 17.41
CA GLN A 18 -9.49 10.20 17.44
C GLN A 18 -10.52 9.68 16.42
N ARG A 19 -11.81 9.77 16.77
CA ARG A 19 -12.90 9.37 15.85
C ARG A 19 -12.86 10.10 14.50
N SER A 20 -12.40 11.35 14.49
CA SER A 20 -12.21 12.15 13.28
C SER A 20 -11.25 11.49 12.28
N LYS A 21 -10.28 10.69 12.74
CA LYS A 21 -9.30 10.00 11.89
C LYS A 21 -9.86 8.78 11.16
N PHE A 22 -11.07 8.31 11.52
CA PHE A 22 -11.82 7.37 10.66
C PHE A 22 -12.38 8.04 9.40
N SER A 23 -12.46 9.37 9.37
CA SER A 23 -12.96 10.09 8.21
C SER A 23 -12.13 9.75 6.98
N LEU A 24 -12.84 9.52 5.88
CA LEU A 24 -12.27 9.41 4.54
C LEU A 24 -12.39 10.75 3.78
N HIS A 25 -12.55 11.86 4.49
CA HIS A 25 -12.62 13.18 3.87
C HIS A 25 -11.25 13.86 3.89
N HIS A 26 -10.89 14.45 2.76
CA HIS A 26 -9.71 15.29 2.61
C HIS A 26 -10.04 16.41 1.63
N ASP A 27 -9.67 17.64 2.00
CA ASP A 27 -10.10 18.85 1.30
C ASP A 27 -9.43 18.99 -0.07
N ASP A 28 -8.13 18.67 -0.16
CA ASP A 28 -7.40 18.69 -1.43
C ASP A 28 -7.50 17.31 -2.12
N PRO A 29 -8.26 17.15 -3.22
CA PRO A 29 -8.29 15.91 -4.00
C PRO A 29 -6.99 15.68 -4.80
N GLY A 30 -6.21 16.72 -5.06
CA GLY A 30 -4.98 16.67 -5.84
C GLY A 30 -3.89 15.82 -5.16
N VAL A 31 -3.86 15.71 -3.83
CA VAL A 31 -2.87 14.85 -3.13
C VAL A 31 -3.03 13.36 -3.44
N PHE A 32 -4.22 12.92 -3.86
CA PHE A 32 -4.45 11.53 -4.24
C PHE A 32 -3.92 11.20 -5.63
N CYS A 33 -3.79 12.24 -6.47
CA CYS A 33 -3.48 12.09 -7.88
C CYS A 33 -2.01 12.37 -8.21
N ARG A 34 -1.27 12.98 -7.28
CA ARG A 34 0.10 13.50 -7.48
C ARG A 34 1.12 12.72 -6.65
N SER A 35 2.38 12.78 -7.09
CA SER A 35 3.50 12.35 -6.25
C SER A 35 3.72 13.35 -5.11
N GLN A 36 4.22 12.87 -3.97
CA GLN A 36 4.76 13.75 -2.92
C GLN A 36 5.92 14.62 -3.44
N TRP A 37 6.69 14.10 -4.40
CA TRP A 37 7.96 14.69 -4.84
C TRP A 37 7.86 15.57 -6.08
N GLN A 38 6.67 15.65 -6.70
CA GLN A 38 6.49 16.48 -7.90
C GLN A 38 6.22 17.95 -7.53
N ARG A 39 6.54 18.84 -8.47
CA ARG A 39 6.16 20.26 -8.40
C ARG A 39 5.04 20.53 -9.40
N GLY A 40 4.05 21.31 -8.99
CA GLY A 40 2.89 21.65 -9.81
C GLY A 40 1.91 20.49 -10.00
N ASP A 41 0.88 20.76 -10.81
CA ASP A 41 -0.25 19.84 -10.97
C ASP A 41 0.00 18.72 -11.98
N ARG A 42 0.90 18.93 -12.95
CA ARG A 42 1.15 17.97 -14.02
C ARG A 42 2.59 17.51 -14.02
N ASN A 43 2.80 16.20 -14.06
CA ASN A 43 4.12 15.59 -14.19
C ASN A 43 4.02 14.31 -15.03
N ILE A 44 4.64 14.32 -16.22
CA ILE A 44 4.63 13.16 -17.13
C ILE A 44 5.42 11.97 -16.55
N LEU A 45 6.50 12.24 -15.81
CA LEU A 45 7.30 11.19 -15.17
C LEU A 45 6.48 10.44 -14.11
N TRP A 46 5.60 11.15 -13.40
CA TRP A 46 4.68 10.52 -12.46
C TRP A 46 3.66 9.62 -13.16
N LEU A 47 3.12 10.04 -14.30
CA LEU A 47 2.23 9.20 -15.10
C LEU A 47 2.93 7.93 -15.61
N LEU A 48 4.14 8.08 -16.15
CA LEU A 48 4.94 6.94 -16.61
C LEU A 48 5.22 5.98 -15.45
N TYR A 49 5.63 6.49 -14.29
CA TYR A 49 5.83 5.69 -13.07
C TYR A 49 4.58 4.89 -12.71
N ARG A 50 3.39 5.50 -12.70
CA ARG A 50 2.14 4.79 -12.37
C ARG A 50 1.78 3.68 -13.35
N TRP A 51 1.92 3.94 -14.66
CA TRP A 51 1.64 2.93 -15.69
C TRP A 51 2.68 1.82 -15.74
N ILE A 52 3.95 2.09 -15.40
CA ILE A 52 4.99 1.07 -15.24
C ILE A 52 4.59 0.11 -14.11
N TRP A 53 4.16 0.60 -12.95
CA TRP A 53 3.73 -0.29 -11.86
C TRP A 53 2.46 -1.06 -12.19
N ALA A 54 1.50 -0.43 -12.87
CA ALA A 54 0.30 -1.12 -13.34
C ALA A 54 0.67 -2.27 -14.30
N GLY A 55 1.54 -2.03 -15.27
CA GLY A 55 2.03 -3.04 -16.21
C GLY A 55 2.86 -4.13 -15.53
N PHE A 56 3.69 -3.77 -14.56
CA PHE A 56 4.48 -4.71 -13.76
C PHE A 56 3.56 -5.71 -13.05
N PHE A 57 2.63 -5.25 -12.22
CA PHE A 57 1.73 -6.16 -11.51
C PHE A 57 0.73 -6.87 -12.45
N ALA A 58 0.35 -6.25 -13.57
CA ALA A 58 -0.45 -6.93 -14.60
C ALA A 58 0.29 -8.14 -15.17
N GLY A 59 1.57 -7.97 -15.54
CA GLY A 59 2.40 -9.05 -16.06
C GLY A 59 2.54 -10.20 -15.05
N GLY A 60 2.73 -9.87 -13.78
CA GLY A 60 2.77 -10.86 -12.71
C GLY A 60 1.45 -11.63 -12.56
N VAL A 61 0.31 -10.93 -12.43
CA VAL A 61 -1.00 -11.57 -12.23
C VAL A 61 -1.39 -12.40 -13.45
N ILE A 62 -1.26 -11.85 -14.66
CA ILE A 62 -1.58 -12.57 -15.91
C ILE A 62 -0.66 -13.78 -16.08
N GLY A 63 0.64 -13.62 -15.86
CA GLY A 63 1.61 -14.70 -15.96
C GLY A 63 1.31 -15.84 -14.98
N SER A 64 0.99 -15.50 -13.73
CA SER A 64 0.58 -16.45 -12.70
C SER A 64 -0.72 -17.16 -13.03
N LEU A 65 -1.73 -16.42 -13.49
CA LEU A 65 -3.02 -16.98 -13.87
C LEU A 65 -2.83 -17.98 -15.03
N VAL A 66 -2.00 -17.65 -16.03
CA VAL A 66 -1.71 -18.54 -17.16
C VAL A 66 -0.94 -19.79 -16.74
N SER A 67 0.03 -19.66 -15.84
CA SER A 67 0.88 -20.79 -15.43
C SER A 67 0.23 -21.69 -14.38
N SER A 68 -0.62 -21.13 -13.52
CA SER A 68 -1.04 -21.74 -12.25
C SER A 68 -2.54 -21.73 -12.04
N PHE A 69 -3.35 -21.54 -13.09
CA PHE A 69 -4.82 -21.54 -13.00
C PHE A 69 -5.38 -22.76 -12.25
N ASN A 70 -4.89 -23.96 -12.65
CA ASN A 70 -5.17 -25.28 -12.05
C ASN A 70 -6.65 -25.45 -11.66
N ASP A 71 -7.52 -25.51 -12.67
CA ASP A 71 -8.98 -25.63 -12.53
C ASP A 71 -9.62 -24.60 -11.59
N GLY A 72 -9.05 -23.39 -11.53
CA GLY A 72 -9.53 -22.29 -10.70
C GLY A 72 -8.99 -22.30 -9.27
N LYS A 73 -8.15 -23.27 -8.87
CA LYS A 73 -7.52 -23.30 -7.55
C LYS A 73 -6.61 -22.10 -7.29
N TRP A 74 -6.13 -21.42 -8.33
CA TRP A 74 -5.46 -20.12 -8.21
C TRP A 74 -6.24 -19.12 -7.32
N PHE A 75 -7.57 -19.09 -7.44
CA PHE A 75 -8.41 -18.16 -6.68
C PHE A 75 -8.53 -18.48 -5.19
N ILE A 76 -7.96 -19.57 -4.67
CA ILE A 76 -8.09 -19.91 -3.25
C ILE A 76 -6.95 -19.32 -2.41
N TYR A 77 -5.83 -18.94 -3.03
CA TYR A 77 -4.64 -18.49 -2.32
C TYR A 77 -4.71 -17.00 -1.98
N LEU A 78 -4.44 -16.67 -0.71
CA LEU A 78 -4.35 -15.28 -0.25
C LEU A 78 -3.24 -14.52 -0.96
N THR A 79 -2.17 -15.21 -1.33
CA THR A 79 -1.06 -14.64 -2.11
C THR A 79 -1.56 -14.06 -3.42
N ASP A 80 -2.36 -14.82 -4.17
CA ASP A 80 -2.93 -14.41 -5.45
C ASP A 80 -3.96 -13.29 -5.28
N TRP A 81 -4.73 -13.30 -4.19
CA TRP A 81 -5.60 -12.18 -3.82
C TRP A 81 -4.80 -10.91 -3.55
N GLY A 82 -3.73 -11.01 -2.75
CA GLY A 82 -2.85 -9.88 -2.43
C GLY A 82 -2.14 -9.34 -3.66
N PHE A 83 -1.70 -10.21 -4.55
CA PHE A 83 -1.04 -9.80 -5.79
C PHE A 83 -2.01 -9.16 -6.78
N THR A 84 -3.26 -9.65 -6.85
CA THR A 84 -4.36 -9.00 -7.56
C THR A 84 -4.68 -7.62 -6.99
N LEU A 85 -4.66 -7.47 -5.66
CA LEU A 85 -4.83 -6.18 -4.99
C LEU A 85 -3.72 -5.18 -5.35
N CYS A 86 -2.47 -5.64 -5.50
CA CYS A 86 -1.37 -4.82 -6.01
C CYS A 86 -1.66 -4.35 -7.45
N PHE A 87 -2.03 -5.26 -8.35
CA PHE A 87 -2.41 -4.90 -9.72
C PHE A 87 -3.56 -3.89 -9.76
N TYR A 88 -4.62 -4.16 -9.01
CA TYR A 88 -5.79 -3.30 -8.90
C TYR A 88 -5.42 -1.90 -8.42
N VAL A 89 -4.70 -1.77 -7.31
CA VAL A 89 -4.34 -0.45 -6.74
C VAL A 89 -3.39 0.32 -7.65
N CYS A 90 -2.39 -0.32 -8.24
CA CYS A 90 -1.47 0.35 -9.15
C CYS A 90 -2.20 0.86 -10.41
N THR A 91 -3.11 0.05 -10.96
CA THR A 91 -3.95 0.44 -12.10
C THR A 91 -4.91 1.56 -11.73
N TYR A 92 -5.57 1.47 -10.58
CA TYR A 92 -6.47 2.52 -10.08
C TYR A 92 -5.70 3.85 -9.93
N GLY A 93 -4.52 3.81 -9.32
CA GLY A 93 -3.64 4.97 -9.16
C GLY A 93 -3.20 5.56 -10.50
N ALA A 94 -2.91 4.73 -11.50
CA ALA A 94 -2.60 5.17 -12.86
C ALA A 94 -3.79 5.87 -13.52
N VAL A 95 -4.99 5.29 -13.45
CA VAL A 95 -6.22 5.88 -13.99
C VAL A 95 -6.53 7.23 -13.32
N VAL A 96 -6.48 7.30 -11.99
CA VAL A 96 -6.71 8.54 -11.24
C VAL A 96 -5.69 9.62 -11.61
N ALA A 97 -4.41 9.27 -11.67
CA ALA A 97 -3.36 10.20 -12.07
C ALA A 97 -3.54 10.69 -13.51
N THR A 98 -3.92 9.81 -14.44
CA THR A 98 -4.18 10.16 -15.85
C THR A 98 -5.37 11.12 -15.97
N ILE A 99 -6.49 10.84 -15.29
CA ILE A 99 -7.66 11.73 -15.29
C ILE A 99 -7.27 13.11 -14.77
N TYR A 100 -6.56 13.18 -13.64
CA TYR A 100 -6.11 14.44 -13.05
C TYR A 100 -5.13 15.20 -13.96
N PHE A 101 -4.22 14.49 -14.63
CA PHE A 101 -3.26 15.11 -15.54
C PHE A 101 -3.97 15.88 -16.67
N PHE A 102 -5.00 15.29 -17.27
CA PHE A 102 -5.77 15.95 -18.33
C PHE A 102 -6.75 16.98 -17.79
N LYS A 103 -7.44 16.68 -16.67
CA LYS A 103 -8.45 17.54 -16.06
C LYS A 103 -8.27 17.63 -14.53
N PRO A 104 -7.41 18.55 -14.03
CA PRO A 104 -7.11 18.66 -12.60
C PRO A 104 -8.33 18.96 -11.72
N SER A 105 -9.33 19.64 -12.27
CA SER A 105 -10.59 19.97 -11.58
C SER A 105 -11.64 18.86 -11.62
N TYR A 106 -11.31 17.66 -12.14
CA TYR A 106 -12.29 16.58 -12.29
C TYR A 106 -12.77 16.03 -10.94
N PHE A 107 -11.85 15.82 -9.99
CA PHE A 107 -12.20 15.26 -8.69
C PHE A 107 -12.56 16.37 -7.71
N ALA A 108 -13.74 16.25 -7.08
CA ALA A 108 -14.16 17.12 -6.00
C ALA A 108 -13.60 16.65 -4.64
N PRO A 109 -13.49 17.55 -3.65
CA PRO A 109 -13.20 17.17 -2.26
C PRO A 109 -14.13 16.07 -1.77
N GLY A 110 -13.57 15.01 -1.17
CA GLY A 110 -14.35 13.87 -0.69
C GLY A 110 -14.92 12.94 -1.78
N SER A 111 -14.43 13.01 -3.02
CA SER A 111 -14.76 12.07 -4.11
C SER A 111 -14.70 10.61 -3.67
N VAL A 112 -15.77 9.84 -3.93
CA VAL A 112 -15.86 8.42 -3.60
C VAL A 112 -14.76 7.61 -4.28
N ALA A 113 -14.40 7.95 -5.53
CA ALA A 113 -13.32 7.27 -6.25
C ALA A 113 -11.97 7.40 -5.52
N LEU A 114 -11.65 8.62 -5.03
CA LEU A 114 -10.41 8.85 -4.29
C LEU A 114 -10.41 8.16 -2.92
N LYS A 115 -11.57 8.07 -2.26
CA LYS A 115 -11.74 7.31 -1.02
C LYS A 115 -11.49 5.82 -1.20
N ILE A 116 -12.06 5.24 -2.26
CA ILE A 116 -11.85 3.83 -2.62
C ILE A 116 -10.38 3.59 -2.94
N TYR A 117 -9.75 4.46 -3.72
CA TYR A 117 -8.32 4.36 -4.01
C TYR A 117 -7.48 4.40 -2.73
N TRP A 118 -7.79 5.33 -1.84
CA TRP A 118 -7.06 5.53 -0.59
C TRP A 118 -7.12 4.31 0.34
N LEU A 119 -8.32 3.81 0.64
CA LEU A 119 -8.49 2.64 1.51
C LEU A 119 -7.91 1.37 0.88
N SER A 120 -8.01 1.25 -0.45
CA SER A 120 -7.49 0.09 -1.17
C SER A 120 -5.98 0.09 -1.12
N HIS A 121 -5.35 1.24 -1.36
CA HIS A 121 -3.89 1.38 -1.29
C HIS A 121 -3.35 1.04 0.10
N TYR A 122 -3.94 1.61 1.14
CA TYR A 122 -3.55 1.31 2.52
C TYR A 122 -3.67 -0.19 2.83
N THR A 123 -4.80 -0.81 2.44
CA THR A 123 -5.05 -2.24 2.62
C THR A 123 -4.01 -3.09 1.89
N THR A 124 -3.75 -2.77 0.62
CA THR A 124 -2.80 -3.51 -0.22
C THR A 124 -1.38 -3.45 0.33
N VAL A 125 -0.90 -2.28 0.78
CA VAL A 125 0.45 -2.15 1.37
C VAL A 125 0.58 -3.04 2.62
N VAL A 126 -0.42 -3.02 3.51
CA VAL A 126 -0.42 -3.83 4.74
C VAL A 126 -0.45 -5.33 4.42
N ILE A 127 -1.33 -5.76 3.52
CA ILE A 127 -1.46 -7.17 3.13
C ILE A 127 -0.21 -7.67 2.40
N ALA A 128 0.42 -6.85 1.54
CA ALA A 128 1.65 -7.22 0.86
C ALA A 128 2.79 -7.52 1.85
N MET A 129 2.99 -6.68 2.87
CA MET A 129 3.99 -6.92 3.91
C MET A 129 3.68 -8.17 4.75
N MET A 130 2.40 -8.40 5.07
CA MET A 130 1.98 -9.61 5.77
C MET A 130 2.27 -10.87 4.95
N ILE A 131 1.92 -10.88 3.66
CA ILE A 131 2.19 -12.02 2.75
C ILE A 131 3.68 -12.31 2.70
N THR A 132 4.53 -11.28 2.54
CA THR A 132 5.99 -11.43 2.56
C THR A 132 6.46 -12.09 3.84
N LEU A 133 6.09 -11.53 5.00
CA LEU A 133 6.57 -12.04 6.28
C LEU A 133 6.10 -13.47 6.55
N VAL A 134 4.81 -13.75 6.35
CA VAL A 134 4.24 -15.09 6.58
C VAL A 134 4.84 -16.10 5.61
N PHE A 135 5.03 -15.75 4.34
CA PHE A 135 5.66 -16.65 3.39
C PHE A 135 7.08 -17.01 3.81
N TRP A 136 7.96 -16.02 4.00
CA TRP A 136 9.37 -16.30 4.27
C TRP A 136 9.62 -16.88 5.67
N ALA A 137 8.83 -16.49 6.67
CA ALA A 137 9.03 -16.95 8.04
C ALA A 137 8.28 -18.25 8.37
N ALA A 138 7.10 -18.47 7.79
CA ALA A 138 6.22 -19.57 8.20
C ALA A 138 5.99 -20.63 7.11
N LEU A 139 6.05 -20.28 5.82
CA LEU A 139 5.78 -21.23 4.73
C LEU A 139 7.07 -21.77 4.07
N TYR A 140 7.96 -20.86 3.65
CA TYR A 140 9.19 -21.18 2.92
C TYR A 140 10.08 -22.25 3.59
N PRO A 141 10.29 -22.27 4.92
CA PRO A 141 11.11 -23.29 5.56
C PRO A 141 10.63 -24.73 5.32
N SER A 142 9.33 -24.92 5.06
CA SER A 142 8.74 -26.24 4.75
C SER A 142 8.70 -26.55 3.25
N MET A 143 9.05 -25.58 2.39
CA MET A 143 9.04 -25.71 0.93
C MET A 143 10.19 -24.91 0.28
N PRO A 144 11.46 -25.18 0.66
CA PRO A 144 12.60 -24.34 0.27
C PRO A 144 12.85 -24.33 -1.24
N GLU A 145 12.42 -25.37 -1.96
CA GLU A 145 12.54 -25.49 -3.41
C GLU A 145 11.67 -24.47 -4.17
N MET A 146 10.61 -23.93 -3.55
CA MET A 146 9.72 -22.96 -4.20
C MET A 146 10.31 -21.54 -4.24
N GLY A 147 11.09 -21.12 -3.24
CA GLY A 147 11.40 -19.69 -3.06
C GLY A 147 12.39 -19.07 -4.05
N ALA A 148 13.15 -19.86 -4.81
CA ALA A 148 14.07 -19.33 -5.83
C ALA A 148 13.41 -19.06 -7.19
N ASP A 149 12.17 -19.53 -7.39
CA ASP A 149 11.41 -19.24 -8.60
C ASP A 149 11.08 -17.75 -8.71
N LEU A 150 11.19 -17.20 -9.92
CA LEU A 150 11.03 -15.77 -10.16
C LEU A 150 9.64 -15.29 -9.77
N TYR A 151 8.60 -16.09 -10.02
CA TYR A 151 7.24 -15.73 -9.62
C TYR A 151 7.10 -15.74 -8.09
N ASN A 152 7.71 -16.70 -7.39
CA ASN A 152 7.66 -16.72 -5.93
C ASN A 152 8.37 -15.51 -5.31
N LEU A 153 9.54 -15.11 -5.82
CA LEU A 153 10.18 -13.85 -5.40
C LEU A 153 9.29 -12.64 -5.70
N TRP A 154 8.59 -12.66 -6.83
CA TRP A 154 7.72 -11.57 -7.22
C TRP A 154 6.50 -11.44 -6.29
N ALA A 155 5.76 -12.52 -6.10
CA ALA A 155 4.54 -12.57 -5.32
C ALA A 155 4.77 -12.48 -3.80
N HIS A 156 5.97 -12.84 -3.32
CA HIS A 156 6.26 -12.92 -1.88
C HIS A 156 7.39 -12.03 -1.38
N ALA A 157 8.11 -11.29 -2.23
CA ALA A 157 9.08 -10.29 -1.78
C ALA A 157 8.86 -8.95 -2.49
N PHE A 158 8.89 -8.95 -3.82
CA PHE A 158 8.79 -7.73 -4.60
C PHE A 158 7.43 -7.03 -4.47
N ASN A 159 6.36 -7.77 -4.21
CA ASN A 159 5.05 -7.20 -3.88
C ASN A 159 5.17 -6.12 -2.77
N SER A 160 5.79 -6.45 -1.64
CA SER A 160 5.94 -5.58 -0.48
C SER A 160 6.94 -4.48 -0.72
N ILE A 161 8.10 -4.80 -1.32
CA ILE A 161 9.13 -3.81 -1.65
C ILE A 161 8.53 -2.71 -2.53
N PHE A 162 7.82 -3.06 -3.60
CA PHE A 162 7.27 -2.07 -4.52
C PHE A 162 6.06 -1.33 -3.95
N MET A 163 5.21 -1.98 -3.15
CA MET A 163 4.13 -1.28 -2.45
C MET A 163 4.66 -0.31 -1.37
N ILE A 164 5.76 -0.64 -0.70
CA ILE A 164 6.44 0.29 0.22
C ILE A 164 7.03 1.46 -0.57
N VAL A 165 7.74 1.21 -1.68
CA VAL A 165 8.24 2.28 -2.56
C VAL A 165 7.10 3.19 -3.00
N ASP A 166 5.98 2.65 -3.46
CA ASP A 166 4.82 3.45 -3.86
C ASP A 166 4.24 4.27 -2.67
N CYS A 167 4.21 3.70 -1.46
CA CYS A 167 3.83 4.43 -0.24
C CYS A 167 4.72 5.66 0.03
N PHE A 168 6.01 5.61 -0.32
CA PHE A 168 6.91 6.76 -0.26
C PHE A 168 6.71 7.76 -1.41
N MET A 169 6.09 7.36 -2.51
CA MET A 169 5.91 8.19 -3.70
C MET A 169 4.59 8.95 -3.74
N VAL A 170 3.51 8.40 -3.17
CA VAL A 170 2.18 9.04 -3.10
C VAL A 170 2.14 10.25 -2.15
N ALA A 171 1.25 11.22 -2.38
CA ALA A 171 1.14 12.42 -1.52
C ALA A 171 0.03 12.36 -0.45
N PHE A 172 -0.97 11.50 -0.62
CA PHE A 172 -2.11 11.43 0.31
C PHE A 172 -1.71 10.97 1.73
N PRO A 173 -2.44 11.40 2.78
CA PRO A 173 -2.10 11.06 4.15
C PRO A 173 -2.41 9.60 4.48
N THR A 174 -1.85 9.10 5.57
CA THR A 174 -2.19 7.78 6.14
C THR A 174 -2.63 7.97 7.59
N HIS A 175 -3.70 7.29 8.00
CA HIS A 175 -4.20 7.32 9.38
C HIS A 175 -4.23 5.92 9.97
N ILE A 176 -3.82 5.78 11.24
CA ILE A 176 -3.85 4.48 11.93
C ILE A 176 -5.27 3.94 12.01
N MET A 177 -6.28 4.81 12.18
CA MET A 177 -7.70 4.40 12.29
C MET A 177 -8.25 3.73 11.02
N HIS A 178 -7.54 3.80 9.90
CA HIS A 178 -7.87 3.05 8.69
C HIS A 178 -7.51 1.56 8.79
N PHE A 179 -6.99 1.08 9.94
CA PHE A 179 -6.72 -0.35 10.20
C PHE A 179 -7.93 -1.26 9.94
N VAL A 180 -9.15 -0.73 10.03
CA VAL A 180 -10.38 -1.50 9.79
C VAL A 180 -10.45 -2.13 8.38
N TYR A 181 -9.83 -1.50 7.37
CA TYR A 181 -9.88 -1.99 5.98
C TYR A 181 -9.00 -3.23 5.73
N PRO A 182 -7.71 -3.27 6.10
CA PRO A 182 -6.93 -4.50 6.00
C PRO A 182 -7.44 -5.62 6.91
N PHE A 183 -8.02 -5.29 8.07
CA PHE A 183 -8.70 -6.27 8.92
C PHE A 183 -9.91 -6.89 8.21
N ALA A 184 -10.76 -6.07 7.59
CA ALA A 184 -11.90 -6.57 6.83
C ALA A 184 -11.46 -7.50 5.70
N ALA A 185 -10.38 -7.16 4.98
CA ALA A 185 -9.82 -8.03 3.93
C ALA A 185 -9.32 -9.38 4.50
N GLY A 186 -8.57 -9.35 5.61
CA GLY A 186 -8.07 -10.57 6.26
C GLY A 186 -9.20 -11.45 6.81
N ILE A 187 -10.20 -10.86 7.46
CA ILE A 187 -11.39 -11.57 7.96
C ILE A 187 -12.18 -12.19 6.79
N THR A 188 -12.33 -11.45 5.69
CA THR A 188 -13.02 -11.96 4.49
C THR A 188 -12.32 -13.20 3.96
N TYR A 189 -10.99 -13.17 3.85
CA TYR A 189 -10.23 -14.35 3.44
C TYR A 189 -10.32 -15.50 4.46
N GLY A 190 -10.25 -15.20 5.76
CA GLY A 190 -10.40 -16.20 6.81
C GLY A 190 -11.74 -16.93 6.74
N ILE A 191 -12.85 -16.19 6.60
CA ILE A 191 -14.20 -16.74 6.41
C ILE A 191 -14.27 -17.56 5.12
N PHE A 192 -13.74 -17.03 4.01
CA PHE A 192 -13.65 -17.76 2.75
C PHE A 192 -12.93 -19.09 2.91
N SER A 193 -11.76 -19.11 3.57
CA SER A 193 -10.96 -20.32 3.76
C SER A 193 -11.69 -21.40 4.57
N LEU A 194 -12.48 -20.99 5.57
CA LEU A 194 -13.28 -21.88 6.40
C LEU A 194 -14.45 -22.48 5.62
N ILE A 195 -15.16 -21.64 4.85
CA ILE A 195 -16.25 -22.10 3.97
C ILE A 195 -15.71 -23.06 2.91
N TYR A 196 -14.56 -22.74 2.30
CA TYR A 196 -13.90 -23.58 1.31
C TYR A 196 -13.57 -24.96 1.89
N PHE A 197 -13.01 -25.00 3.11
CA PHE A 197 -12.74 -26.25 3.83
C PHE A 197 -14.01 -27.08 4.06
N TRP A 198 -15.08 -26.49 4.60
CA TRP A 198 -16.34 -27.19 4.84
C TRP A 198 -17.03 -27.67 3.55
N SER A 199 -16.74 -27.01 2.43
CA SER A 199 -17.23 -27.42 1.10
C SER A 199 -16.42 -28.58 0.51
N GLY A 200 -15.44 -29.14 1.23
CA GLY A 200 -14.59 -30.22 0.74
C GLY A 200 -13.41 -29.74 -0.12
N GLY A 201 -13.08 -28.45 -0.08
CA GLY A 201 -12.00 -27.87 -0.86
C GLY A 201 -10.61 -28.47 -0.56
N VAL A 202 -9.76 -28.50 -1.58
CA VAL A 202 -8.38 -28.99 -1.51
C VAL A 202 -7.39 -28.05 -2.22
N ASP A 203 -6.11 -28.12 -1.88
CA ASP A 203 -5.05 -27.40 -2.59
C ASP A 203 -4.68 -28.07 -3.94
N PHE A 204 -3.64 -27.56 -4.59
CA PHE A 204 -3.11 -28.12 -5.85
C PHE A 204 -2.62 -29.57 -5.71
N MET A 205 -2.22 -30.00 -4.51
CA MET A 205 -1.69 -31.33 -4.21
C MET A 205 -2.77 -32.29 -3.69
N GLY A 206 -4.00 -31.82 -3.48
CA GLY A 206 -5.11 -32.62 -2.94
C GLY A 206 -5.19 -32.62 -1.41
N ASN A 207 -4.41 -31.79 -0.71
CA ASN A 207 -4.49 -31.64 0.74
C ASN A 207 -5.74 -30.84 1.12
N ARG A 208 -6.34 -31.13 2.28
CA ARG A 208 -7.56 -30.46 2.79
C ARG A 208 -7.34 -29.07 3.39
N TYR A 209 -6.17 -28.48 3.21
CA TYR A 209 -5.85 -27.12 3.63
C TYR A 209 -5.35 -26.31 2.43
N ILE A 210 -5.56 -24.99 2.45
CA ILE A 210 -4.96 -24.09 1.43
C ILE A 210 -3.49 -23.82 1.78
N TYR A 211 -3.24 -23.53 3.06
CA TYR A 211 -1.93 -23.38 3.66
C TYR A 211 -1.88 -24.30 4.88
N PHE A 212 -0.79 -25.04 5.09
CA PHE A 212 -0.68 -25.95 6.23
C PHE A 212 -0.77 -25.24 7.59
N ILE A 213 -0.40 -23.96 7.66
CA ILE A 213 -0.59 -23.11 8.85
C ILE A 213 -2.05 -22.73 9.09
N LEU A 214 -2.90 -22.82 8.07
CA LEU A 214 -4.33 -22.54 8.10
C LEU A 214 -5.13 -23.83 7.88
N ASP A 215 -4.68 -24.91 8.52
CA ASP A 215 -5.32 -26.21 8.46
C ASP A 215 -6.51 -26.31 9.42
N TRP A 216 -7.71 -26.27 8.88
CA TRP A 216 -8.96 -26.34 9.63
C TRP A 216 -9.29 -27.74 10.17
N GLU A 217 -8.59 -28.80 9.75
CA GLU A 217 -8.62 -30.10 10.45
C GLU A 217 -7.90 -30.03 11.80
N ARG A 218 -6.98 -29.06 11.95
CA ARG A 218 -6.27 -28.73 13.19
C ARG A 218 -6.70 -27.35 13.68
N PRO A 219 -7.94 -27.19 14.20
CA PRO A 219 -8.53 -25.89 14.48
C PRO A 219 -7.69 -25.02 15.43
N GLY A 220 -6.96 -25.62 16.38
CA GLY A 220 -6.04 -24.87 17.24
C GLY A 220 -4.91 -24.16 16.46
N LEU A 221 -4.36 -24.81 15.44
CA LEU A 221 -3.34 -24.25 14.55
C LEU A 221 -3.94 -23.13 13.68
N ALA A 222 -5.06 -23.42 13.01
CA ALA A 222 -5.72 -22.43 12.16
C ALA A 222 -6.16 -21.17 12.92
N ILE A 223 -6.79 -21.34 14.09
CA ILE A 223 -7.19 -20.23 14.96
C ILE A 223 -5.95 -19.44 15.42
N GLY A 224 -4.90 -20.14 15.85
CA GLY A 224 -3.62 -19.52 16.23
C GLY A 224 -3.02 -18.69 15.11
N THR A 225 -3.03 -19.19 13.87
CA THR A 225 -2.57 -18.46 12.67
C THR A 225 -3.42 -17.23 12.38
N VAL A 226 -4.75 -17.32 12.48
CA VAL A 226 -5.64 -16.16 12.30
C VAL A 226 -5.33 -15.07 13.33
N PHE A 227 -5.19 -15.43 14.61
CA PHE A 227 -4.79 -14.49 15.66
C PHE A 227 -3.40 -13.90 15.40
N GLY A 228 -2.43 -14.71 14.99
CA GLY A 228 -1.09 -14.25 14.59
C GLY A 228 -1.15 -13.22 13.47
N CYS A 229 -1.92 -13.49 12.42
CA CYS A 229 -2.13 -12.56 11.31
C CYS A 229 -2.81 -11.26 11.76
N VAL A 230 -3.78 -11.30 12.67
CA VAL A 230 -4.40 -10.09 13.25
C VAL A 230 -3.38 -9.21 13.98
N VAL A 231 -2.49 -9.83 14.77
CA VAL A 231 -1.40 -9.09 15.44
C VAL A 231 -0.44 -8.50 14.41
N LEU A 232 -0.03 -9.28 13.41
CA LEU A 232 0.86 -8.81 12.35
C LEU A 232 0.26 -7.64 11.56
N VAL A 233 -1.00 -7.73 11.14
CA VAL A 233 -1.71 -6.65 10.44
C VAL A 233 -1.75 -5.39 11.31
N SER A 234 -1.95 -5.52 12.63
CA SER A 234 -1.92 -4.38 13.57
C SER A 234 -0.54 -3.70 13.57
N CYS A 235 0.53 -4.48 13.68
CA CYS A 235 1.91 -3.98 13.64
C CYS A 235 2.21 -3.29 12.31
N PHE A 236 1.77 -3.88 11.19
CA PHE A 236 1.96 -3.31 9.87
C PHE A 236 1.16 -2.03 9.65
N CYS A 237 -0.07 -1.93 10.18
CA CYS A 237 -0.85 -0.69 10.15
C CYS A 237 -0.10 0.48 10.80
N ILE A 238 0.57 0.23 11.94
CA ILE A 238 1.42 1.20 12.64
C ILE A 238 2.68 1.51 11.81
N LEU A 239 3.30 0.49 11.20
CA LEU A 239 4.50 0.66 10.37
C LEU A 239 4.23 1.51 9.12
N VAL A 240 3.11 1.28 8.41
CA VAL A 240 2.73 2.09 7.24
C VAL A 240 2.48 3.54 7.65
N PHE A 241 1.89 3.77 8.82
CA PHE A 241 1.79 5.13 9.36
C PHE A 241 3.19 5.72 9.63
N GLY A 242 4.12 4.93 10.17
CA GLY A 242 5.53 5.31 10.31
C GLY A 242 6.17 5.73 8.99
N PHE A 243 5.94 5.00 7.89
CA PHE A 243 6.43 5.37 6.55
C PHE A 243 5.84 6.70 6.08
N TYR A 244 4.54 6.91 6.27
CA TYR A 244 3.92 8.20 5.98
C TYR A 244 4.59 9.34 6.76
N ARG A 245 4.80 9.17 8.07
CA ARG A 245 5.46 10.19 8.91
C ARG A 245 6.88 10.47 8.45
N LEU A 246 7.64 9.43 8.13
CA LEU A 246 9.01 9.56 7.62
C LEU A 246 9.02 10.32 6.29
N ARG A 247 8.15 9.94 5.34
CA ARG A 247 7.99 10.59 4.04
C ARG A 247 7.70 12.09 4.19
N THR A 248 6.72 12.45 5.03
CA THR A 248 6.35 13.86 5.26
C THR A 248 7.46 14.62 5.97
N CYS A 249 8.15 14.03 6.94
CA CYS A 249 9.28 14.67 7.62
C CYS A 249 10.43 14.97 6.64
N ILE A 250 10.77 14.01 5.77
CA ILE A 250 11.77 14.20 4.71
C ILE A 250 11.33 15.33 3.76
N TYR A 251 10.08 15.29 3.28
CA TYR A 251 9.55 16.31 2.37
C TYR A 251 9.62 17.73 2.97
N ASN A 252 9.21 17.88 4.24
CA ASN A 252 9.21 19.17 4.92
C ASN A 252 10.63 19.72 5.12
N ARG A 253 11.60 18.86 5.51
CA ARG A 253 13.00 19.28 5.66
C ARG A 253 13.62 19.70 4.32
N CYS A 254 13.41 18.92 3.26
CA CYS A 254 13.94 19.24 1.93
C CYS A 254 13.29 20.50 1.32
N SER A 255 12.00 20.72 1.59
CA SER A 255 11.28 21.91 1.09
C SER A 255 11.64 23.17 1.88
N GLY A 256 11.80 23.07 3.20
CA GLY A 256 12.26 24.16 4.06
C GLY A 256 13.68 24.63 3.73
N GLN A 257 14.61 23.70 3.47
CA GLN A 257 15.96 24.05 3.00
C GLN A 257 15.93 24.83 1.68
N LYS A 258 15.11 24.41 0.71
CA LYS A 258 14.96 25.11 -0.57
C LYS A 258 14.39 26.52 -0.43
N GLN A 259 13.53 26.77 0.57
CA GLN A 259 13.01 28.11 0.85
C GLN A 259 14.03 29.02 1.55
N LEU A 260 15.00 28.44 2.29
CA LEU A 260 16.09 29.16 2.96
C LEU A 260 17.26 29.50 2.03
N GLU A 261 17.42 28.79 0.92
CA GLU A 261 18.45 29.10 -0.11
C GLU A 261 18.02 30.24 -1.06
N ILE A 262 16.72 30.41 -1.30
CA ILE A 262 16.15 31.43 -2.20
C ILE A 262 16.23 32.90 -1.70
N PRO A 263 16.33 33.25 -0.40
CA PRO A 263 16.40 34.65 0.05
C PRO A 263 17.79 35.29 -0.07
N SER A 264 18.88 34.50 -0.14
CA SER A 264 20.25 35.06 -0.09
C SER A 264 20.83 35.42 -1.47
N THR A 265 20.29 34.87 -2.56
CA THR A 265 20.82 35.11 -3.92
C THR A 265 20.26 36.36 -4.59
N ARG A 266 19.14 36.93 -4.10
CA ARG A 266 18.58 38.20 -4.62
C ARG A 266 19.16 39.44 -3.95
N ALA A 267 19.70 39.33 -2.74
CA ALA A 267 20.23 40.47 -2.00
C ALA A 267 21.64 40.92 -2.48
N SER A 268 22.36 40.09 -3.24
CA SER A 268 23.72 40.40 -3.70
C SER A 268 23.80 41.00 -5.11
N THR A 269 22.68 41.12 -5.83
CA THR A 269 22.68 41.66 -7.22
C THR A 269 22.21 43.11 -7.31
N GLU A 270 21.62 43.69 -6.26
CA GLU A 270 21.14 45.09 -6.28
C GLU A 270 22.17 46.13 -5.84
N THR A 271 23.35 45.74 -5.35
CA THR A 271 24.35 46.67 -4.82
C THR A 271 25.45 47.12 -5.79
N VAL A 272 25.41 46.74 -7.08
CA VAL A 272 26.48 47.07 -8.07
C VAL A 272 26.03 48.05 -9.16
N GLN A 273 24.86 48.69 -9.05
CA GLN A 273 24.39 49.65 -10.07
C GLN A 273 24.18 51.10 -9.62
N VAL A 274 24.76 51.52 -8.49
CA VAL A 274 24.82 52.95 -8.13
C VAL A 274 26.20 53.29 -7.55
N ALA A 275 27.14 53.62 -8.44
CA ALA A 275 28.27 54.52 -8.19
C ALA A 275 28.86 54.98 -9.53
#